data_AF-A0A2Z6N1G2-F1
#
_entry.id   AF-A0A2Z6N1G2-F1
#
_cell.length_a   1.000
_cell.length_b   1.000
_cell.length_c   1.000
_cell.angle_alpha   90.00
_cell.angle_beta   90.00
_cell.angle_gamma   90.00
#
_symmetry.space_group_name_H-M   'P 1'
#
loop_
_entity.id
_entity.type
_entity.pdbx_description
1 polymer ?
#
loop_
_entity_poly.entity_id
_entity_poly.type
_entity_poly.pdbx_seq_one_letter_code
_entity_poly.pdbx_strand_id
1 'polypeptide(L)'
;MLFKFCRFIIVSPGGPVLQHRAPHWSLACQNFTNISDSWIWRHDIGVGYSVRGACSLLTTRDVVTTVGASDLIWHKHVPLKVSVLAWRLLRNRLPTKDNLVERHIIPLDDRFCVNGCGQPETANHLFLLCLVFAPLWTMVWSWLGIAPADT
;
A
#
# COMPACT_ATOMS: atom_id res chain seq x y z
N MET A 1 1.68 -15.48 -7.12
CA MET A 1 0.98 -14.67 -8.14
C MET A 1 0.96 -13.21 -7.69
N LEU A 2 1.88 -12.39 -8.21
CA LEU A 2 1.98 -10.96 -7.89
C LEU A 2 1.37 -10.16 -9.05
N PHE A 3 0.08 -9.84 -8.97
CA PHE A 3 -0.46 -8.73 -9.75
C PHE A 3 -0.09 -7.43 -9.03
N LYS A 4 0.98 -6.77 -9.49
CA LYS A 4 1.25 -5.37 -9.16
C LYS A 4 1.57 -4.65 -10.46
N PHE A 5 0.70 -3.71 -10.83
CA PHE A 5 0.86 -2.82 -11.97
C PHE A 5 2.26 -2.19 -11.95
N CYS A 6 3.10 -2.57 -12.92
CA CYS A 6 4.24 -1.75 -13.31
C CYS A 6 3.64 -0.44 -13.83
N ARG A 7 3.95 0.68 -13.16
CA ARG A 7 3.50 2.00 -13.57
C ARG A 7 4.36 2.42 -14.76
N PHE A 8 3.98 2.00 -15.95
CA PHE A 8 4.57 2.47 -17.19
C PHE A 8 4.18 3.94 -17.40
N ILE A 9 5.11 4.76 -17.88
CA ILE A 9 4.83 6.14 -18.25
C ILE A 9 5.15 6.26 -19.73
N ILE A 10 4.15 6.68 -20.51
CA ILE A 10 4.32 7.09 -21.90
C ILE A 10 5.11 8.39 -21.87
N VAL A 11 6.27 8.42 -22.52
CA VAL A 11 7.06 9.63 -22.67
C VAL A 11 7.12 9.94 -24.17
N SER A 12 6.45 10.99 -24.60
CA SER A 12 6.69 11.55 -25.94
C SER A 12 8.05 12.26 -25.91
N PRO A 13 8.97 11.98 -26.85
CA PRO A 13 10.27 12.63 -26.88
C PRO A 13 10.08 14.12 -27.19
N GLY A 14 10.26 14.98 -26.19
CA GLY A 14 10.23 16.45 -26.35
C GLY A 14 9.28 17.23 -25.45
N GLY A 15 8.46 16.58 -24.61
CA GLY A 15 7.57 17.26 -23.66
C GLY A 15 8.13 17.32 -22.22
N PRO A 16 7.88 18.39 -21.44
CA PRO A 16 8.31 18.47 -20.05
C PRO A 16 7.60 17.43 -19.18
N VAL A 17 8.30 16.94 -18.16
CA VAL A 17 7.77 16.03 -17.14
C VAL A 17 6.55 16.68 -16.48
N LEU A 18 5.35 16.15 -16.76
CA LEU A 18 4.11 16.64 -16.16
C LEU A 18 4.10 16.34 -14.66
N GLN A 19 4.58 17.29 -13.87
CA GLN A 19 4.25 17.43 -12.46
C GLN A 19 2.97 18.28 -12.37
N HIS A 20 1.98 17.75 -11.65
CA HIS A 20 0.67 18.37 -11.39
C HIS A 20 0.72 19.91 -11.22
N ARG A 21 0.22 20.65 -12.21
CA ARG A 21 -0.67 21.83 -12.05
C ARG A 21 -1.13 22.34 -13.43
N ALA A 22 -2.42 22.55 -13.61
CA ALA A 22 -3.00 23.48 -14.58
C ALA A 22 -3.86 24.46 -13.75
N PRO A 23 -4.05 25.74 -14.15
CA PRO A 23 -4.59 26.11 -15.46
C PRO A 23 -3.95 27.34 -16.14
N HIS A 24 -4.32 27.50 -17.41
CA HIS A 24 -4.28 28.74 -18.20
C HIS A 24 -3.05 28.98 -19.11
N TRP A 25 -3.13 28.47 -20.35
CA TRP A 25 -2.86 29.26 -21.56
C TRP A 25 -3.34 28.53 -22.82
N SER A 26 -3.86 29.33 -23.76
CA SER A 26 -4.39 28.94 -25.06
C SER A 26 -3.29 28.82 -26.12
N LEU A 27 -3.48 27.87 -27.05
CA LEU A 27 -2.94 27.82 -28.42
C LEU A 27 -1.42 27.90 -28.63
N ALA A 28 -0.78 26.75 -28.82
CA ALA A 28 0.29 26.58 -29.80
C ALA A 28 0.45 25.09 -30.16
N CYS A 29 -0.44 24.56 -31.01
CA CYS A 29 -0.15 23.32 -31.73
C CYS A 29 0.77 23.66 -32.90
N GLN A 30 2.08 23.73 -32.63
CA GLN A 30 3.09 23.69 -33.67
C GLN A 30 3.46 22.22 -33.92
N ASN A 31 3.24 21.79 -35.16
CA ASN A 31 3.45 20.46 -35.70
C ASN A 31 4.56 19.67 -35.00
N PHE A 32 4.17 18.80 -34.06
CA PHE A 32 5.01 17.69 -33.66
C PHE A 32 5.00 16.69 -34.81
N THR A 33 6.16 16.49 -35.41
CA THR A 33 6.42 15.41 -36.33
C THR A 33 5.93 14.10 -35.72
N ASN A 34 5.49 13.20 -36.59
CA ASN A 34 5.00 11.85 -36.34
C ASN A 34 6.01 11.02 -35.50
N ILE A 35 6.10 11.29 -34.20
CA ILE A 35 6.92 10.56 -33.25
C ILE A 35 5.97 9.62 -32.53
N SER A 36 6.14 8.33 -32.81
CA SER A 36 5.39 7.28 -32.14
C SER A 36 5.67 7.30 -30.64
N ASP A 37 4.61 7.24 -29.84
CA ASP A 37 4.73 7.05 -28.39
C ASP A 37 5.56 5.80 -28.07
N SER A 38 6.50 5.94 -27.14
CA SER A 38 7.38 4.84 -26.72
C SER A 38 7.29 4.61 -25.21
N TRP A 39 7.33 3.34 -24.82
CA TRP A 39 7.33 2.94 -23.42
C TRP A 39 8.72 3.07 -22.84
N ILE A 40 8.90 3.96 -21.85
CA ILE A 40 10.19 4.15 -21.18
C ILE A 40 10.12 3.62 -19.76
N TRP A 41 11.13 2.83 -19.39
CA TRP A 41 11.33 2.38 -18.01
C TRP A 41 12.04 3.48 -17.21
N ARG A 42 11.30 4.17 -16.31
CA ARG A 42 11.84 5.34 -15.57
C ARG A 42 13.04 5.05 -14.66
N HIS A 43 13.16 3.82 -14.18
CA HIS A 43 14.23 3.49 -13.25
C HIS A 43 15.58 3.23 -13.93
N ASP A 44 15.57 2.97 -15.23
CA ASP A 44 16.78 2.84 -16.04
C ASP A 44 16.46 3.23 -17.49
N ILE A 45 16.70 4.50 -17.80
CA ILE A 45 16.38 5.09 -19.11
C ILE A 45 17.32 4.55 -20.20
N GLY A 46 18.52 4.09 -19.83
CA GLY A 46 19.53 3.61 -20.78
C GLY A 46 19.43 2.12 -21.10
N VAL A 47 19.14 1.28 -20.10
CA VAL A 47 19.05 -0.18 -20.26
C VAL A 47 17.62 -0.62 -20.58
N GLY A 48 16.62 0.20 -20.28
CA GLY A 48 15.21 -0.15 -20.43
C GLY A 48 14.72 -1.10 -19.33
N TYR A 49 13.62 -1.80 -19.58
CA TYR A 49 13.06 -2.73 -18.60
C TYR A 49 13.93 -3.98 -18.47
N SER A 50 14.39 -4.26 -17.25
CA SER A 50 14.98 -5.55 -16.88
C SER A 50 14.21 -6.16 -15.71
N VAL A 51 13.88 -7.44 -15.82
CA VAL A 51 13.25 -8.22 -14.74
C VAL A 51 14.08 -8.15 -13.46
N ARG A 52 15.41 -8.20 -13.58
CA ARG A 52 16.34 -8.07 -12.44
C ARG A 52 16.25 -6.70 -11.78
N GLY A 53 16.27 -5.64 -12.58
CA GLY A 53 16.15 -4.26 -12.08
C GLY A 53 14.81 -4.01 -11.40
N ALA A 54 13.71 -4.44 -12.02
CA ALA A 54 12.37 -4.37 -11.45
C ALA A 54 12.26 -5.17 -10.14
N CYS A 55 12.77 -6.40 -10.12
CA CYS A 55 12.76 -7.25 -8.92
C CYS A 55 13.58 -6.62 -7.78
N SER A 56 14.77 -6.09 -8.07
CA SER A 56 15.62 -5.42 -7.09
C SER A 56 14.93 -4.22 -6.45
N LEU A 57 14.28 -3.36 -7.25
CA LEU A 57 13.53 -2.19 -6.78
C LEU A 57 12.31 -2.56 -5.91
N LEU A 58 11.62 -3.64 -6.27
CA LEU A 58 10.49 -4.15 -5.50
C LEU A 58 10.96 -4.75 -4.17
N THR A 59 12.10 -5.45 -4.19
CA THR A 59 12.65 -6.13 -3.02
C THR A 59 13.26 -5.14 -2.03
N THR A 60 13.96 -4.09 -2.48
CA THR A 60 14.53 -3.07 -1.58
C THR A 60 13.47 -2.34 -0.77
N ARG A 61 12.32 -2.01 -1.37
CA ARG A 61 11.20 -1.38 -0.64
C ARG A 61 10.53 -2.29 0.38
N ASP A 62 10.51 -3.60 0.09
CA ASP A 62 9.85 -4.58 0.93
C ASP A 62 10.74 -5.04 2.10
N VAL A 63 12.06 -5.13 1.89
CA VAL A 63 13.03 -5.61 2.89
C VAL A 63 13.12 -4.65 4.08
N VAL A 64 13.11 -3.33 3.88
CA VAL A 64 13.30 -2.34 4.96
C VAL A 64 12.21 -2.41 6.04
N THR A 65 11.04 -2.97 5.75
CA THR A 65 9.90 -3.00 6.68
C THR A 65 9.67 -4.37 7.35
N THR A 66 10.28 -5.47 6.89
CA THR A 66 9.77 -6.82 7.26
C THR A 66 10.79 -7.92 7.61
N VAL A 67 12.10 -7.65 7.70
CA VAL A 67 13.13 -8.73 7.81
C VAL A 67 12.89 -9.69 8.99
N GLY A 68 12.53 -9.20 10.18
CA GLY A 68 12.29 -10.08 11.35
C GLY A 68 10.88 -10.67 11.45
N ALA A 69 9.87 -9.97 10.94
CA ALA A 69 8.48 -10.40 11.06
C ALA A 69 8.09 -11.44 9.99
N SER A 70 8.83 -11.51 8.88
CA SER A 70 8.49 -12.39 7.75
C SER A 70 8.56 -13.88 8.13
N ASP A 71 9.59 -14.29 8.87
CA ASP A 71 9.77 -15.69 9.25
C ASP A 71 8.67 -16.18 10.21
N LEU A 72 8.19 -15.30 11.08
CA LEU A 72 7.08 -15.58 11.99
C LEU A 72 5.74 -15.66 11.23
N ILE A 73 5.51 -14.75 10.29
CA ILE A 73 4.25 -14.70 9.51
C ILE A 73 4.09 -15.94 8.63
N TRP A 74 5.15 -16.37 7.97
CA TRP A 74 5.11 -17.47 7.00
C TRP A 74 5.50 -18.84 7.61
N HIS A 75 5.49 -18.94 8.94
CA HIS A 75 5.82 -20.17 9.62
C HIS A 75 4.85 -21.30 9.25
N LYS A 76 5.39 -22.52 9.02
CA LYS A 76 4.64 -23.68 8.52
C LYS A 76 3.43 -24.10 9.35
N HIS A 77 3.43 -23.76 10.65
CA HIS A 77 2.34 -24.09 11.57
C HIS A 77 1.24 -23.01 11.61
N VAL A 78 1.44 -21.86 10.95
CA VAL A 78 0.45 -20.80 10.89
C VAL A 78 -0.45 -21.03 9.66
N PRO A 79 -1.79 -21.09 9.83
CA PRO A 79 -2.69 -21.20 8.71
C PRO A 79 -2.50 -20.04 7.73
N LEU A 80 -2.46 -20.34 6.42
CA LEU A 80 -2.19 -19.35 5.37
C LEU A 80 -3.07 -18.09 5.46
N LYS A 81 -4.33 -18.25 5.87
CA LYS A 81 -5.26 -17.12 6.06
C LYS A 81 -4.74 -16.11 7.11
N VAL A 82 -4.19 -16.61 8.21
CA VAL A 82 -3.61 -15.80 9.29
C VAL A 82 -2.33 -15.12 8.81
N SER A 83 -1.48 -15.85 8.10
CA SER A 83 -0.25 -15.29 7.50
C SER A 83 -0.55 -14.14 6.55
N VAL A 84 -1.52 -14.31 5.65
CA VAL A 84 -1.93 -13.27 4.70
C VAL A 84 -2.53 -12.06 5.43
N LEU A 85 -3.32 -12.28 6.49
CA LEU A 85 -3.86 -11.20 7.30
C LEU A 85 -2.73 -10.40 7.98
N ALA A 86 -1.81 -11.07 8.67
CA ALA A 86 -0.68 -10.45 9.35
C ALA A 86 0.23 -9.68 8.37
N TRP A 87 0.52 -10.27 7.21
CA TRP A 87 1.28 -9.61 6.15
C TRP A 87 0.59 -8.34 5.64
N ARG A 88 -0.74 -8.37 5.45
CA ARG A 88 -1.50 -7.18 5.06
C ARG A 88 -1.52 -6.13 6.16
N LEU A 89 -1.64 -6.55 7.42
CA LEU A 89 -1.62 -5.66 8.58
C LEU A 89 -0.31 -4.89 8.68
N LEU A 90 0.84 -5.58 8.65
CA LEU A 90 2.17 -4.95 8.74
C LEU A 90 2.45 -3.96 7.61
N ARG A 91 1.81 -4.14 6.45
CA ARG A 91 1.98 -3.25 5.29
C ARG A 91 0.94 -2.14 5.20
N ASN A 92 0.07 -2.01 6.21
CA ASN A 92 -1.09 -1.13 6.19
C ASN A 92 -1.93 -1.31 4.91
N ARG A 93 -2.22 -2.56 4.54
CA ARG A 93 -2.96 -2.92 3.31
C ARG A 93 -4.34 -3.51 3.58
N LEU A 94 -4.81 -3.39 4.81
CA LEU A 94 -6.17 -3.80 5.15
C LEU A 94 -7.18 -2.80 4.59
N PRO A 95 -8.42 -3.24 4.32
CA PRO A 95 -9.47 -2.36 3.84
C PRO A 95 -10.09 -1.54 4.98
N THR A 96 -9.25 -0.90 5.80
CA THR A 96 -9.67 0.05 6.84
C THR A 96 -10.08 1.37 6.19
N LYS A 97 -11.02 2.10 6.79
CA LYS A 97 -11.54 3.33 6.17
C LYS A 97 -10.49 4.39 5.91
N ASP A 98 -9.45 4.52 6.75
CA ASP A 98 -8.32 5.40 6.48
C ASP A 98 -7.62 5.09 5.14
N ASN A 99 -7.36 3.81 4.87
CA ASN A 99 -6.77 3.33 3.62
C ASN A 99 -7.72 3.48 2.42
N LEU A 100 -9.04 3.42 2.63
CA LEU A 100 -10.03 3.65 1.59
C LEU A 100 -10.11 5.13 1.21
N VAL A 101 -10.02 6.03 2.20
CA VAL A 101 -9.92 7.49 1.96
C VAL A 101 -8.64 7.83 1.21
N GLU A 102 -7.49 7.28 1.62
CA GLU A 102 -6.20 7.52 0.92
C GLU A 102 -6.28 7.11 -0.56
N ARG A 103 -7.05 6.06 -0.86
CA ARG A 103 -7.30 5.57 -2.23
C ARG A 103 -8.46 6.27 -2.94
N HIS A 104 -9.07 7.26 -2.30
CA HIS A 104 -10.19 8.04 -2.85
C HIS A 104 -11.41 7.16 -3.20
N ILE A 105 -11.62 6.07 -2.45
CA ILE A 105 -12.77 5.16 -2.62
C ILE A 105 -13.99 5.67 -1.84
N ILE A 106 -13.77 6.30 -0.67
CA ILE A 106 -14.81 6.88 0.18
C ILE A 106 -14.45 8.33 0.53
N PRO A 107 -15.44 9.20 0.85
CA PRO A 107 -15.16 10.58 1.26
C PRO A 107 -14.46 10.62 2.63
N LEU A 108 -13.73 11.71 2.88
CA LEU A 108 -12.97 11.91 4.12
C LEU A 108 -13.87 11.85 5.36
N ASP A 109 -15.11 12.31 5.26
CA ASP A 109 -16.07 12.36 6.37
C ASP A 109 -16.52 10.96 6.82
N ASP A 110 -16.37 9.93 5.96
CA ASP A 110 -16.76 8.55 6.27
C ASP A 110 -15.65 7.74 6.95
N ARG A 111 -14.53 8.37 7.30
CA ARG A 111 -13.31 7.70 7.82
C ARG A 111 -13.44 7.13 9.24
N PHE A 112 -14.51 7.45 9.95
CA PHE A 112 -14.66 7.12 11.36
C PHE A 112 -14.97 5.63 11.58
N CYS A 113 -14.53 5.11 12.73
CA CYS A 113 -14.67 3.74 13.17
C CYS A 113 -16.11 3.23 13.01
N VAL A 114 -16.25 2.03 12.43
CA VAL A 114 -17.54 1.35 12.24
C VAL A 114 -18.34 1.19 13.54
N ASN A 115 -17.67 1.13 14.70
CA ASN A 115 -18.34 1.02 16.00
C ASN A 115 -18.78 2.38 16.59
N GLY A 116 -18.61 3.48 15.85
CA GLY A 116 -19.15 4.78 16.25
C GLY A 116 -18.43 5.46 17.42
N CYS A 117 -17.22 5.03 17.78
CA CYS A 117 -16.47 5.63 18.89
C CYS A 117 -15.79 6.98 18.56
N GLY A 118 -16.12 7.59 17.42
CA GLY A 118 -15.65 8.92 17.01
C GLY A 118 -14.18 9.02 16.56
N GLN A 119 -13.42 7.94 16.61
CA GLN A 119 -12.02 7.90 16.16
C GLN A 119 -11.92 7.45 14.69
N PRO A 120 -10.89 7.87 13.93
CA PRO A 120 -10.63 7.33 12.59
C PRO A 120 -10.39 5.81 12.63
N GLU A 121 -10.96 5.10 11.66
CA GLU A 121 -10.75 3.65 11.53
C GLU A 121 -9.38 3.37 10.89
N THR A 122 -8.36 3.26 11.73
CA THR A 122 -7.04 2.77 11.35
C THR A 122 -6.87 1.32 11.79
N ALA A 123 -5.88 0.59 11.26
CA ALA A 123 -5.60 -0.77 11.71
C ALA A 123 -5.28 -0.83 13.21
N ASN A 124 -4.45 0.08 13.73
CA ASN A 124 -4.14 0.15 15.16
C ASN A 124 -5.38 0.43 16.00
N HIS A 125 -6.24 1.34 15.54
CA HIS A 125 -7.50 1.62 16.23
C HIS A 125 -8.40 0.38 16.24
N LEU A 126 -8.64 -0.23 15.09
CA LEU A 126 -9.54 -1.37 14.94
C LEU A 126 -9.09 -2.58 15.78
N PHE A 127 -7.78 -2.87 15.81
CA PHE A 127 -7.28 -4.07 16.49
C PHE A 127 -6.84 -3.84 17.94
N LEU A 128 -6.34 -2.66 18.31
CA LEU A 128 -5.66 -2.49 19.62
C LEU A 128 -6.32 -1.45 20.53
N LEU A 129 -6.88 -0.37 19.96
CA LEU A 129 -7.28 0.81 20.75
C LEU A 129 -8.79 1.03 20.83
N CYS A 130 -9.58 0.42 19.94
CA CYS A 130 -11.01 0.61 19.93
C CYS A 130 -11.59 0.01 21.21
N LEU A 131 -12.29 0.83 22.02
CA LEU A 131 -12.88 0.42 23.29
C LEU A 131 -13.84 -0.77 23.17
N VAL A 132 -14.37 -1.01 21.97
CA VAL A 132 -15.26 -2.14 21.70
C VAL A 132 -14.50 -3.40 21.27
N PHE A 133 -13.42 -3.27 20.49
CA PHE A 133 -12.65 -4.42 19.99
C PHE A 133 -11.49 -4.83 20.91
N ALA A 134 -10.89 -3.90 21.66
CA ALA A 134 -9.79 -4.20 22.57
C ALA A 134 -10.14 -5.27 23.62
N PRO A 135 -11.34 -5.28 24.25
CA PRO A 135 -11.74 -6.35 25.16
C PRO A 135 -11.92 -7.71 24.48
N LEU A 136 -12.11 -7.78 23.17
CA LEU A 136 -12.17 -9.07 22.46
C LEU A 136 -10.81 -9.77 22.46
N TRP A 137 -9.72 -9.02 22.39
CA TRP A 137 -8.39 -9.61 22.42
C TRP A 137 -8.03 -10.19 23.78
N THR A 138 -8.49 -9.59 24.88
CA THR A 138 -8.28 -10.16 26.22
C THR A 138 -9.04 -11.48 26.37
N MET A 139 -10.26 -11.58 25.81
CA MET A 139 -11.01 -12.84 25.76
C MET A 139 -10.28 -13.90 24.91
N VAL A 140 -9.75 -13.52 23.75
CA VAL A 140 -8.98 -14.43 22.89
C VAL A 140 -7.71 -14.93 23.59
N TRP A 141 -6.97 -14.05 24.28
CA TRP A 141 -5.77 -14.45 25.04
C TRP A 141 -6.11 -15.37 26.20
N SER A 142 -7.19 -15.07 26.92
CA SER A 142 -7.71 -15.95 27.98
C SER A 142 -8.07 -17.33 27.44
N TRP A 143 -8.75 -17.41 26.29
CA TRP A 143 -9.08 -18.68 25.63
C TRP A 143 -7.84 -19.47 25.19
N LEU A 144 -6.79 -18.76 24.77
CA LEU A 144 -5.50 -19.37 24.40
C LEU A 144 -4.62 -19.74 25.62
N GLY A 145 -5.04 -19.39 26.84
CA GLY A 145 -4.24 -19.60 28.05
C GLY A 145 -2.98 -18.72 28.11
N ILE A 146 -2.97 -17.61 27.37
CA ILE A 146 -1.86 -16.65 27.37
C ILE A 146 -2.19 -15.59 28.40
N ALA A 147 -1.41 -15.53 29.49
CA ALA A 147 -1.49 -14.42 30.43
C ALA A 147 -1.00 -13.15 29.72
N PRO A 148 -1.71 -12.01 29.84
CA PRO A 148 -1.11 -10.73 29.47
C PRO A 148 0.19 -10.58 30.25
N ALA A 149 1.29 -10.20 29.60
CA ALA A 149 2.51 -9.90 30.34
C ALA A 149 2.19 -8.73 31.28
N ASP A 150 2.25 -9.00 32.58
CA ASP A 150 2.08 -7.99 33.62
C ASP A 150 3.17 -6.91 33.42
N THR A 151 2.76 -5.71 32.99
CA THR A 151 3.61 -4.50 33.00
C THR A 151 3.14 -3.55 34.08
#